data_AF-A0A357KQ23-F1
#
_entry.id   AF-A0A357KQ23-F1
#
_cell.length_a   1.000
_cell.length_b   1.000
_cell.length_c   1.000
_cell.angle_alpha   90.00
_cell.angle_beta   90.00
_cell.angle_gamma   90.00
#
_symmetry.space_group_name_H-M   'P 1'
#
loop_
_entity.id
_entity.type
_entity.pdbx_description
1 polymer ?
#
loop_
_entity_poly.entity_id
_entity_poly.type
_entity_poly.pdbx_seq_one_letter_code
_entity_poly.pdbx_strand_id
1 'polypeptide(L)' 'MNWLHKLPTLPFAIISIWLAVAPIVPQPHLVEKLNMLFSGVLSKPIDIFDLVLHGTPITLLIIKLVFLKKAAD' A
#
# COMPACT_ATOMS: atom_id res chain seq x y z
N MET A 1 -2.32 -16.00 -9.05
CA MET A 1 -2.89 -14.68 -8.68
C MET A 1 -4.43 -14.63 -8.73
N ASN A 2 -5.14 -15.76 -8.93
CA ASN A 2 -6.61 -15.79 -9.06
C ASN A 2 -7.38 -15.20 -7.87
N TRP A 3 -6.79 -15.25 -6.67
CA TRP A 3 -7.40 -14.66 -5.47
C TRP A 3 -7.52 -13.13 -5.55
N LEU A 4 -6.53 -12.45 -6.14
CA LEU A 4 -6.54 -10.98 -6.27
C LEU A 4 -7.60 -10.52 -7.29
N HIS A 5 -7.91 -11.34 -8.30
CA HIS A 5 -9.04 -11.08 -9.21
C HIS A 5 -10.39 -11.15 -8.48
N LYS A 6 -10.56 -12.16 -7.60
CA LYS A 6 -11.81 -12.42 -6.88
C LYS A 6 -12.13 -11.37 -5.81
N LEU A 7 -11.14 -10.62 -5.33
CA LEU A 7 -11.37 -9.54 -4.37
C LEU A 7 -12.22 -8.41 -4.99
N PRO A 8 -13.35 -8.01 -4.37
CA PRO A 8 -14.16 -6.91 -4.89
C PRO A 8 -13.35 -5.61 -4.95
N THR A 9 -13.28 -5.01 -6.14
CA THR A 9 -12.36 -3.89 -6.41
C THR A 9 -12.64 -2.65 -5.57
N LEU A 10 -13.92 -2.27 -5.42
CA LEU A 10 -14.30 -1.04 -4.73
C LEU A 10 -13.92 -1.02 -3.24
N PRO A 11 -14.35 -2.00 -2.40
CA PRO A 11 -13.98 -1.98 -0.99
C PRO A 11 -12.47 -2.15 -0.78
N PHE A 12 -11.81 -2.95 -1.63
CA PHE A 12 -10.36 -3.09 -1.59
C PHE A 12 -9.64 -1.78 -1.92
N ALA A 13 -10.13 -1.02 -2.91
CA ALA A 13 -9.60 0.28 -3.25
C ALA A 13 -9.77 1.29 -2.11
N ILE A 14 -10.95 1.34 -1.48
CA ILE A 14 -11.22 2.22 -0.34
C ILE A 14 -10.23 1.94 0.80
N ILE A 15 -10.07 0.67 1.21
CA ILE A 15 -9.16 0.29 2.29
C ILE A 15 -7.71 0.60 1.92
N SER A 16 -7.31 0.31 0.68
CA SER A 16 -5.93 0.53 0.24
C SER A 16 -5.56 2.00 0.18
N ILE A 17 -6.46 2.86 -0.31
CA ILE A 17 -6.25 4.31 -0.33
C ILE A 17 -6.24 4.84 1.10
N TRP A 18 -7.16 4.39 1.95
CA TRP A 18 -7.23 4.81 3.35
C TRP A 18 -5.93 4.48 4.09
N LEU A 19 -5.44 3.24 3.98
CA LEU A 19 -4.17 2.83 4.60
C LEU A 19 -2.95 3.51 3.98
N ALA A 20 -2.99 3.94 2.72
CA ALA A 20 -1.88 4.70 2.14
C ALA A 20 -1.75 6.10 2.76
N VAL A 21 -2.87 6.71 3.17
CA VAL A 21 -2.88 8.08 3.73
C VAL A 21 -2.89 8.11 5.25
N ALA A 22 -3.50 7.12 5.90
CA ALA A 22 -3.67 7.11 7.35
C ALA A 22 -2.41 6.64 8.09
N PRO A 23 -2.26 7.03 9.37
CA PRO A 23 -2.76 8.28 9.95
C PRO A 23 -2.08 9.49 9.29
N ILE A 24 -2.78 10.63 9.27
CA ILE A 24 -2.33 11.86 8.62
C ILE A 24 -1.88 12.88 9.69
N VAL A 25 -0.80 12.61 10.44
CA VAL A 25 -0.18 13.63 11.32
C VAL A 25 1.28 13.26 11.62
N PRO A 26 2.27 14.16 11.41
CA PRO A 26 2.24 15.43 10.66
C PRO A 26 2.21 15.23 9.12
N GLN A 27 2.46 14.01 8.65
CA GLN A 27 2.34 13.55 7.26
C GLN A 27 1.85 12.10 7.27
N PRO A 28 1.36 11.54 6.14
CA PRO A 28 0.99 10.13 6.07
C PRO A 28 2.13 9.21 6.51
N HIS A 29 1.83 8.21 7.35
CA HIS A 29 2.82 7.22 7.80
C HIS A 29 3.60 6.61 6.63
N LEU A 30 2.93 6.25 5.54
CA LEU A 30 3.59 5.68 4.37
C LEU A 30 4.66 6.62 3.79
N VAL A 31 4.37 7.92 3.68
CA VAL A 31 5.31 8.93 3.17
C VAL A 31 6.48 9.10 4.13
N GLU A 32 6.21 9.17 5.44
CA GLU A 32 7.25 9.22 6.47
C GLU A 32 8.20 8.03 6.36
N LYS A 33 7.67 6.80 6.33
CA LYS A 33 8.50 5.60 6.30
C LYS A 33 9.27 5.45 4.98
N LEU A 34 8.69 5.88 3.85
CA LEU A 34 9.42 5.95 2.57
C LEU A 34 10.59 6.93 2.66
N ASN A 35 10.40 8.11 3.24
CA ASN A 35 11.48 9.07 3.45
C ASN A 35 12.57 8.50 4.37
N MET A 36 12.19 7.80 5.44
CA MET A 36 13.14 7.10 6.33
C MET A 36 13.92 6.02 5.57
N LEU A 37 13.27 5.29 4.66
CA LEU A 37 13.90 4.26 3.84
C LEU A 37 14.96 4.88 2.92
N PHE A 38 14.58 5.93 2.17
CA PHE A 38 15.49 6.59 1.24
C PHE A 38 16.62 7.37 1.92
N SER A 39 16.42 7.82 3.15
CA SER A 39 17.48 8.44 3.97
C SER A 39 18.34 7.44 4.74
N GLY A 40 18.04 6.13 4.68
CA GLY A 40 18.81 5.09 5.34
C GLY A 40 18.64 5.03 6.86
N VAL A 41 17.60 5.64 7.41
CA VAL A 41 17.33 5.68 8.87
C VAL A 41 16.21 4.73 9.31
N LEU A 42 15.56 4.03 8.37
CA LEU A 42 14.52 3.02 8.64
C LEU A 42 15.13 1.75 9.27
N SER A 43 15.37 1.79 10.58
CA SER A 43 16.08 0.74 11.30
C SER A 43 15.24 0.04 12.38
N LYS A 44 14.21 0.71 12.90
CA LYS A 44 13.39 0.12 13.96
C LYS A 44 12.39 -0.88 13.34
N PRO A 45 12.20 -2.05 13.97
CA PRO A 45 11.25 -3.04 13.48
C PRO A 45 9.83 -2.51 13.29
N ILE A 46 9.39 -1.61 14.17
CA ILE A 46 8.06 -0.99 14.07
C ILE A 46 7.92 -0.10 12.83
N ASP A 47 8.97 0.63 12.45
CA ASP A 47 8.94 1.49 11.26
C ASP A 47 8.92 0.66 9.97
N ILE A 48 9.63 -0.48 9.97
CA ILE A 48 9.61 -1.45 8.87
C ILE A 48 8.23 -2.10 8.77
N PHE A 49 7.65 -2.51 9.90
CA PHE A 49 6.30 -3.04 9.94
C PHE A 49 5.30 -2.01 9.40
N ASP A 50 5.38 -0.76 9.82
CA ASP A 50 4.52 0.32 9.35
C ASP A 50 4.64 0.52 7.83
N LEU A 51 5.86 0.53 7.29
CA LEU A 51 6.09 0.64 5.84
C LEU A 51 5.38 -0.50 5.09
N VAL A 52 5.55 -1.74 5.55
CA VAL A 52 4.95 -2.92 4.91
C VAL A 52 3.43 -2.89 5.04
N LEU A 53 2.90 -2.59 6.23
CA LEU A 53 1.47 -2.56 6.50
C LEU A 53 0.74 -1.53 5.63
N HIS A 54 1.28 -0.32 5.52
CA HIS A 54 0.63 0.77 4.76
C HIS A 54 0.92 0.66 3.25
N GLY A 55 2.09 0.16 2.87
CA GLY A 55 2.50 0.03 1.46
C GLY A 55 1.88 -1.16 0.74
N THR A 56 1.71 -2.30 1.42
CA THR A 56 1.25 -3.55 0.76
C THR A 56 -0.11 -3.40 0.07
N PRO A 57 -1.16 -2.85 0.72
CA PRO A 57 -2.48 -2.73 0.09
C PRO A 57 -2.45 -1.89 -1.19
N ILE A 58 -1.79 -0.73 -1.16
CA ILE A 58 -1.74 0.16 -2.33
C ILE A 58 -0.90 -0.43 -3.46
N THR A 59 0.20 -1.13 -3.16
CA THR A 59 0.97 -1.87 -4.17
C THR A 59 0.13 -2.96 -4.82
N LEU A 60 -0.61 -3.76 -4.04
CA LEU A 60 -1.49 -4.79 -4.58
C LEU A 60 -2.67 -4.22 -5.38
N LEU A 61 -3.22 -3.07 -4.99
CA LEU A 61 -4.24 -2.37 -5.77
C LEU A 61 -3.68 -1.92 -7.12
N ILE A 62 -2.49 -1.32 -7.16
CA ILE A 62 -1.82 -0.93 -8.43
C ILE A 62 -1.63 -2.16 -9.31
N ILE A 63 -1.14 -3.27 -8.74
CA ILE A 63 -0.96 -4.52 -9.48
C ILE A 63 -2.29 -5.01 -10.07
N LYS A 64 -3.37 -4.98 -9.28
CA LYS A 64 -4.71 -5.37 -9.73
C LYS A 64 -5.20 -4.49 -10.88
N LEU A 65 -5.03 -3.16 -10.78
CA LEU A 65 -5.54 -2.24 -11.78
C LEU A 65 -4.75 -2.26 -13.08
N VAL A 66 -3.42 -2.39 -13.01
CA VAL A 66 -2.53 -2.34 -14.18
C VAL A 66 -2.45 -3.69 -14.91
N PHE A 67 -2.34 -4.79 -14.16
CA PHE A 67 -2.04 -6.10 -14.75
C PHE A 67 -3.26 -7.03 -14.83
N LEU A 68 -4.28 -6.86 -13.98
CA LEU A 68 -5.41 -7.79 -13.92
C LEU A 68 -6.64 -7.35 -14.72
N LYS A 69 -6.81 -6.04 -15.01
CA LYS A 69 -7.80 -5.58 -16.00
C LYS A 69 -7.43 -6.03 -17.41
N LYS A 70 -6.15 -5.95 -17.76
CA LYS A 70 -5.60 -6.31 -19.07
C LYS A 70 -5.71 -7.80 -19.42
N ALA A 71 -6.05 -8.64 -18.45
CA ALA A 71 -6.28 -10.08 -18.63
C ALA A 71 -7.77 -10.44 -18.80
N ALA A 72 -8.68 -9.47 -18.65
CA ALA A 72 -10.11 -9.62 -18.88
C ALA A 72 -10.58 -9.01 -20.22
N ASP A 73 -9.66 -8.39 -20.96
CA ASP A 73 -9.78 -7.95 -22.35
C ASP A 73 -9.06 -8.97 -23.25
#